data_AF-A0A364NA50-F1
#
_entry.id   AF-A0A364NA50-F1
#
_cell.length_a   1.000
_cell.length_b   1.000
_cell.length_c   1.000
_cell.angle_alpha   90.00
_cell.angle_beta   90.00
_cell.angle_gamma   90.00
#
_symmetry.space_group_name_H-M   'P 1'
#
loop_
_entity.id
_entity.type
_entity.pdbx_description
1 polymer ?
#
loop_
_entity_poly.entity_id
_entity_poly.type
_entity_poly.pdbx_seq_one_letter_code
_entity_poly.pdbx_strand_id
1 'polypeptide(L)'
;MSKKEGNLEATGFSEPKDTRTQEDITKDVVDSSSGPRDRHGQFAWQPYPLSPFVERLDWILDIFCNFRGMGWNWRTSALPPPPKAIQIQLLGNSGSHTPNHSFKTHSGQAHQYTSREILLRRNLFTLIKGYFIMDLFKTTMMHDPYFWGYTARPPPAYFPSILTLSPVTTHAYRLLLSMLMVKYALQTIFSLGPLFFSGLLSTSLLGARAEPWMYPETWASYDVVLEKGLAGWWGNWWHQTFRFAFQEPSQQKQCGF
;
A
#
# COMPACT_ATOMS: atom_id res chain seq x y z
N MET A 1 61.34 -36.83 -14.84
CA MET A 1 61.26 -36.88 -13.37
C MET A 1 60.68 -35.55 -12.92
N SER A 2 59.43 -35.57 -12.42
CA SER A 2 58.49 -34.45 -12.39
C SER A 2 58.75 -33.47 -11.24
N LYS A 3 58.60 -32.18 -11.52
CA LYS A 3 58.76 -31.05 -10.60
C LYS A 3 57.45 -30.89 -9.81
N LYS A 4 57.48 -31.08 -8.48
CA LYS A 4 56.33 -30.80 -7.60
C LYS A 4 56.39 -29.33 -7.14
N GLU A 5 55.42 -28.55 -7.57
CA GLU A 5 55.11 -27.23 -7.03
C GLU A 5 54.39 -27.38 -5.68
N GLY A 6 54.85 -26.63 -4.69
CA GLY A 6 54.18 -26.48 -3.40
C GLY A 6 53.08 -25.45 -3.49
N ASN A 7 51.95 -25.73 -2.84
CA ASN A 7 50.86 -24.78 -2.68
C ASN A 7 50.57 -24.65 -1.17
N LEU A 8 50.68 -23.42 -0.65
CA LEU A 8 50.33 -23.05 0.72
C LEU A 8 48.97 -22.32 0.71
N GLU A 9 48.12 -22.78 1.62
CA GLU A 9 47.01 -22.11 2.32
C GLU A 9 45.85 -21.45 1.55
N ALA A 10 44.65 -21.99 1.82
CA ALA A 10 43.46 -21.18 2.03
C ALA A 10 42.66 -21.79 3.20
N THR A 11 42.70 -21.12 4.35
CA THR A 11 41.90 -21.42 5.55
C THR A 11 40.42 -21.15 5.25
N GLY A 12 39.64 -22.22 5.15
CA GLY A 12 38.18 -22.14 4.97
C GLY A 12 37.48 -21.68 6.24
N PHE A 13 36.87 -20.50 6.18
CA PHE A 13 35.88 -20.06 7.17
C PHE A 13 34.58 -20.85 6.90
N SER A 14 34.32 -21.88 7.70
CA SER A 14 33.07 -22.63 7.62
C SER A 14 31.96 -21.86 8.35
N GLU A 15 31.03 -21.27 7.59
CA GLU A 15 29.74 -20.85 8.14
C GLU A 15 28.99 -22.08 8.69
N PRO A 16 28.41 -22.01 9.90
CA PRO A 16 27.63 -23.11 10.43
C PRO A 16 26.33 -23.26 9.61
N LYS A 17 26.16 -24.44 8.99
CA LYS A 17 24.91 -24.87 8.38
C LYS A 17 23.86 -25.07 9.48
N ASP A 18 22.99 -24.09 9.66
CA ASP A 18 21.80 -24.21 10.50
C ASP A 18 20.93 -25.36 9.95
N THR A 19 20.93 -26.48 10.67
CA THR A 19 20.27 -27.73 10.27
C THR A 19 18.94 -27.81 11.00
N ARG A 20 18.06 -26.83 10.76
CA ARG A 20 16.69 -26.87 11.28
C ARG A 20 15.79 -27.63 10.32
N THR A 21 15.07 -28.61 10.86
CA THR A 21 14.10 -29.40 10.12
C THR A 21 12.89 -28.54 9.75
N GLN A 22 12.28 -28.79 8.58
CA GLN A 22 11.10 -28.03 8.12
C GLN A 22 9.93 -28.09 9.12
N GLU A 23 9.82 -29.18 9.89
CA GLU A 23 8.86 -29.32 10.99
C GLU A 23 9.15 -28.38 12.17
N ASP A 24 10.42 -28.12 12.49
CA ASP A 24 10.81 -27.20 13.56
C ASP A 24 10.54 -25.75 13.16
N ILE A 25 10.79 -25.41 11.90
CA ILE A 25 10.43 -24.10 11.33
C ILE A 25 8.90 -23.89 11.38
N THR A 26 8.13 -24.93 11.06
CA THR A 26 6.67 -24.86 11.08
C THR A 26 6.12 -24.71 12.50
N LYS A 27 6.71 -25.41 13.49
CA LYS A 27 6.36 -25.25 14.91
C LYS A 27 6.73 -23.87 15.44
N ASP A 28 7.91 -23.36 15.10
CA ASP A 28 8.36 -22.01 15.49
C ASP A 28 7.45 -20.92 14.89
N VAL A 29 7.00 -21.07 13.64
CA VAL A 29 6.08 -20.11 12.99
C VAL A 29 4.71 -20.09 13.68
N VAL A 30 4.20 -21.26 14.08
CA VAL A 30 2.89 -21.40 14.74
C VAL A 30 2.93 -20.98 16.22
N ASP A 31 4.07 -21.11 16.89
CA ASP A 31 4.23 -20.81 18.33
C ASP A 31 5.03 -19.51 18.60
N SER A 32 5.31 -18.72 17.56
CA SER A 32 6.05 -17.44 17.69
C SER A 32 5.22 -16.34 18.35
N SER A 33 5.20 -16.34 19.68
CA SER A 33 4.70 -15.24 20.54
C SER A 33 5.53 -13.94 20.42
N SER A 34 6.59 -13.94 19.62
CA SER A 34 7.49 -12.82 19.39
C SER A 34 6.77 -11.66 18.71
N GLY A 35 6.84 -10.45 19.25
CA GLY A 35 6.20 -9.28 18.63
C GLY A 35 6.90 -8.82 17.34
N PRO A 36 6.32 -7.84 16.60
CA PRO A 36 6.92 -7.31 15.37
C PRO A 36 8.37 -6.81 15.51
N ARG A 37 8.75 -6.36 16.72
CA ARG A 37 10.10 -5.92 17.08
C ARG A 37 11.10 -7.07 17.18
N ASP A 38 10.63 -8.26 17.53
CA ASP A 38 11.49 -9.40 17.82
C ASP A 38 11.58 -10.35 16.61
N ARG A 39 10.71 -10.14 15.62
CA ARG A 39 10.69 -10.84 14.32
C ARG A 39 11.72 -10.25 13.37
N HIS A 40 12.96 -10.71 13.49
CA HIS A 40 14.01 -10.43 12.52
C HIS A 40 14.40 -11.72 11.78
N GLY A 41 14.58 -11.63 10.45
CA GLY A 41 15.00 -12.78 9.65
C GLY A 41 14.24 -12.88 8.34
N GLN A 42 13.91 -14.11 7.94
CA GLN A 42 13.23 -14.38 6.68
C GLN A 42 11.71 -14.24 6.82
N PHE A 43 11.04 -13.84 5.74
CA PHE A 43 9.58 -13.67 5.72
C PHE A 43 8.85 -15.02 5.60
N ALA A 44 7.78 -15.19 6.37
CA ALA A 44 6.85 -16.32 6.32
C ALA A 44 5.41 -15.85 6.55
N TRP A 45 4.43 -16.59 6.03
CA TRP A 45 3.02 -16.40 6.38
C TRP A 45 2.76 -16.95 7.78
N GLN A 46 2.01 -16.18 8.56
CA GLN A 46 1.68 -16.52 9.94
C GLN A 46 0.16 -16.60 10.12
N PRO A 47 -0.35 -17.55 10.93
CA PRO A 47 -1.74 -17.53 11.35
C PRO A 47 -2.01 -16.35 12.27
N TYR A 48 -3.29 -15.99 12.43
CA TYR A 48 -3.70 -14.98 13.40
C TYR A 48 -3.29 -15.41 14.82
N PRO A 49 -2.63 -14.56 15.61
CA PRO A 49 -2.14 -14.95 16.93
C PRO A 49 -3.28 -15.22 17.90
N LEU A 50 -3.18 -16.30 18.66
CA LEU A 50 -4.13 -16.60 19.73
C LEU A 50 -3.70 -16.01 21.08
N SER A 51 -2.42 -15.70 21.25
CA SER A 51 -1.84 -15.09 22.45
C SER A 51 -0.47 -14.51 22.12
N PRO A 52 -0.01 -13.45 22.81
CA PRO A 52 -0.71 -12.68 23.85
C PRO A 52 -1.74 -11.68 23.28
N PHE A 53 -2.61 -11.10 24.14
CA PHE A 53 -3.64 -10.13 23.72
C PHE A 53 -3.05 -8.91 23.00
N VAL A 54 -1.86 -8.46 23.40
CA VAL A 54 -1.19 -7.31 22.77
C VAL A 54 -0.89 -7.59 21.29
N GLU A 55 -0.52 -8.82 20.96
CA GLU A 55 -0.27 -9.21 19.57
C GLU A 55 -1.56 -9.25 18.75
N ARG A 56 -2.65 -9.74 19.34
CA ARG A 56 -3.98 -9.70 18.72
C ARG A 56 -4.41 -8.27 18.42
N LEU A 57 -4.23 -7.37 19.40
CA LEU A 57 -4.56 -5.96 19.24
C LEU A 57 -3.70 -5.32 18.15
N ASP A 58 -2.41 -5.61 18.11
CA ASP A 58 -1.50 -5.15 17.06
C ASP A 58 -1.93 -5.60 15.65
N TRP A 59 -2.33 -6.86 15.48
CA TRP A 59 -2.88 -7.35 14.20
C TRP A 59 -4.21 -6.67 13.84
N ILE A 60 -5.09 -6.45 14.81
CA ILE A 60 -6.34 -5.71 14.59
C ILE A 60 -6.06 -4.27 14.16
N LEU A 61 -5.12 -3.59 14.82
CA LEU A 61 -4.70 -2.24 14.45
C LEU A 61 -4.10 -2.20 13.04
N ASP A 62 -3.30 -3.20 12.66
CA ASP A 62 -2.79 -3.31 11.29
C ASP A 62 -3.91 -3.44 10.26
N ILE A 63 -4.98 -4.21 10.52
CA ILE A 63 -6.15 -4.28 9.63
C ILE A 63 -6.78 -2.89 9.44
N PHE A 64 -6.93 -2.12 10.52
CA PHE A 64 -7.49 -0.77 10.44
C PHE A 64 -6.58 0.23 9.70
N CYS A 65 -5.26 0.03 9.74
CA CYS A 65 -4.30 0.90 9.07
C CYS A 65 -3.93 0.44 7.65
N ASN A 66 -4.26 -0.80 7.27
CA ASN A 66 -3.88 -1.42 6.00
C ASN A 66 -5.10 -1.73 5.12
N PHE A 67 -5.81 -0.69 4.67
CA PHE A 67 -7.03 -0.81 3.86
C PHE A 67 -6.90 -1.64 2.56
N ARG A 68 -5.67 -1.88 2.11
CA ARG A 68 -5.35 -2.58 0.86
C ARG A 68 -4.94 -4.03 1.07
N GLY A 69 -4.73 -4.44 2.32
CA GLY A 69 -4.38 -5.81 2.69
C GLY A 69 -2.99 -6.22 2.20
N MET A 70 -2.01 -5.32 2.14
CA MET A 70 -0.69 -5.61 1.54
C MET A 70 0.05 -6.79 2.18
N GLY A 71 -0.11 -6.98 3.50
CA GLY A 71 0.45 -8.09 4.27
C GLY A 71 -0.56 -9.19 4.60
N TRP A 72 -1.73 -9.17 3.96
CA TRP A 72 -2.85 -10.04 4.31
C TRP A 72 -3.26 -10.94 3.16
N ASN A 73 -3.90 -12.06 3.47
CA ASN A 73 -4.36 -13.04 2.49
C ASN A 73 -5.60 -12.60 1.67
N TRP A 74 -6.19 -11.44 1.97
CA TRP A 74 -7.29 -10.85 1.21
C TRP A 74 -6.83 -9.68 0.32
N ARG A 75 -5.51 -9.53 0.18
CA ARG A 75 -4.86 -8.56 -0.70
C ARG A 75 -5.51 -8.48 -2.08
N THR A 76 -5.77 -7.27 -2.56
CA THR A 76 -6.33 -7.07 -3.91
C THR A 76 -5.31 -7.38 -5.02
N SER A 77 -5.77 -7.94 -6.14
CA SER A 77 -4.93 -8.29 -7.31
C SER A 77 -4.38 -7.07 -8.07
N ALA A 78 -4.94 -5.89 -7.82
CA ALA A 78 -4.48 -4.63 -8.37
C ALA A 78 -3.21 -4.10 -7.71
N LEU A 79 -2.75 -4.72 -6.62
CA LEU A 79 -1.53 -4.34 -5.94
C LEU A 79 -0.35 -5.16 -6.47
N PRO A 80 0.82 -4.54 -6.69
CA PRO A 80 2.00 -5.20 -7.24
C PRO A 80 2.56 -6.25 -6.27
N PRO A 81 2.76 -7.52 -6.65
CA PRO A 81 3.18 -8.57 -5.72
C PRO A 81 4.49 -8.19 -4.99
N PRO A 82 4.76 -8.75 -3.79
CA PRO A 82 6.00 -8.48 -3.06
C PRO A 82 7.22 -8.76 -3.94
N PRO A 83 8.40 -8.16 -3.67
CA PRO A 83 9.60 -8.43 -4.47
C PRO A 83 9.90 -9.94 -4.56
N LYS A 84 10.44 -10.40 -5.70
CA LYS A 84 10.67 -11.85 -5.94
C LYS A 84 11.45 -12.54 -4.83
N ALA A 85 12.47 -11.87 -4.26
CA ALA A 85 13.24 -12.41 -3.14
C ALA A 85 12.35 -12.71 -1.93
N ILE A 86 11.36 -11.85 -1.65
CA ILE A 86 10.40 -12.04 -0.56
C ILE A 86 9.42 -13.16 -0.89
N GLN A 87 8.97 -13.26 -2.15
CA GLN A 87 8.10 -14.36 -2.58
C GLN A 87 8.77 -15.72 -2.38
N ILE A 88 10.06 -15.83 -2.70
CA ILE A 88 10.84 -17.06 -2.50
C ILE A 88 10.91 -17.43 -1.01
N GLN A 89 11.17 -16.44 -0.15
CA GLN A 89 11.18 -16.67 1.31
C GLN A 89 9.80 -17.11 1.82
N LEU A 90 8.73 -16.43 1.39
CA LEU A 90 7.37 -16.80 1.76
C LEU A 90 7.05 -18.24 1.34
N LEU A 91 7.42 -18.66 0.12
CA LEU A 91 7.19 -20.03 -0.33
C LEU A 91 8.02 -21.07 0.43
N GLY A 92 9.28 -20.75 0.74
CA GLY A 92 10.18 -21.66 1.45
C GLY A 92 9.84 -21.83 2.94
N ASN A 93 9.36 -20.76 3.59
CA ASN A 93 9.26 -20.71 5.05
C ASN A 93 7.82 -20.87 5.58
N SER A 94 6.80 -20.79 4.72
CA SER A 94 5.39 -20.82 5.16
C SER A 94 4.77 -22.23 5.21
N GLY A 95 5.52 -23.26 4.80
CA GLY A 95 5.02 -24.64 4.77
C GLY A 95 3.67 -24.80 4.05
N SER A 96 2.79 -25.63 4.61
CA SER A 96 1.43 -25.89 4.09
C SER A 96 0.46 -24.71 4.23
N HIS A 97 0.85 -23.63 4.90
CA HIS A 97 -0.02 -22.48 5.20
C HIS A 97 0.10 -21.33 4.19
N THR A 98 0.74 -21.57 3.04
CA THR A 98 0.86 -20.56 1.99
C THR A 98 -0.51 -20.28 1.34
N PRO A 99 -1.05 -19.05 1.43
CA PRO A 99 -2.30 -18.73 0.78
C PRO A 99 -2.15 -18.79 -0.75
N ASN A 100 -3.20 -19.23 -1.44
CA ASN A 100 -3.19 -19.28 -2.90
C ASN A 100 -3.31 -17.87 -3.48
N HIS A 101 -2.17 -17.28 -3.83
CA HIS A 101 -2.07 -15.93 -4.39
C HIS A 101 -1.51 -15.92 -5.80
N SER A 102 -2.12 -15.12 -6.66
CA SER A 102 -1.53 -14.78 -7.95
C SER A 102 -0.43 -13.75 -7.75
N PHE A 103 0.83 -14.16 -7.91
CA PHE A 103 1.98 -13.23 -8.00
C PHE A 103 2.16 -12.64 -9.41
N LYS A 104 1.10 -12.67 -10.24
CA LYS A 104 1.17 -12.14 -11.60
C LYS A 104 1.20 -10.62 -11.58
N THR A 105 2.13 -10.07 -12.36
CA THR A 105 2.22 -8.64 -12.62
C THR A 105 1.35 -8.26 -13.81
N HIS A 106 0.62 -7.15 -13.71
CA HIS A 106 -0.25 -6.64 -14.78
C HIS A 106 -0.07 -5.14 -14.97
N SER A 107 -0.32 -4.62 -16.18
CA SER A 107 -0.10 -3.21 -16.56
C SER A 107 -0.89 -2.18 -15.73
N GLY A 108 -1.95 -2.61 -15.03
CA GLY A 108 -2.78 -1.74 -14.20
C GLY A 108 -2.44 -1.73 -12.71
N GLN A 109 -1.31 -2.32 -12.31
CA GLN A 109 -0.89 -2.32 -10.90
C GLN A 109 -0.24 -0.99 -10.50
N ALA A 110 -0.44 -0.60 -9.24
CA ALA A 110 0.24 0.56 -8.68
C ALA A 110 1.75 0.36 -8.66
N HIS A 111 2.52 1.44 -8.79
CA HIS A 111 3.97 1.37 -8.69
C HIS A 111 4.39 1.00 -7.25
N GLN A 112 5.40 0.14 -7.13
CA GLN A 112 5.97 -0.26 -5.85
C GLN A 112 7.38 0.33 -5.68
N TYR A 113 7.69 0.76 -4.47
CA TYR A 113 9.02 1.24 -4.13
C TYR A 113 9.95 0.09 -3.74
N THR A 114 11.19 0.14 -4.23
CA THR A 114 12.25 -0.83 -3.91
C THR A 114 13.13 -0.36 -2.77
N SER A 115 13.22 0.96 -2.55
CA SER A 115 14.05 1.58 -1.51
C SER A 115 13.22 2.47 -0.60
N ARG A 116 13.54 2.42 0.69
CA ARG A 116 12.96 3.27 1.74
C ARG A 116 13.21 4.76 1.46
N GLU A 117 14.40 5.10 0.99
CA GLU A 117 14.73 6.49 0.65
C GLU A 117 13.80 7.04 -0.43
N ILE A 118 13.59 6.26 -1.50
CA ILE A 118 12.72 6.65 -2.62
C ILE A 118 11.27 6.79 -2.14
N LEU A 119 10.79 5.81 -1.35
CA LEU A 119 9.46 5.86 -0.75
C LEU A 119 9.26 7.16 0.06
N LEU A 120 10.17 7.45 0.99
CA LEU A 120 10.04 8.59 1.90
C LEU A 120 10.16 9.92 1.15
N ARG A 121 11.15 10.05 0.25
CA ARG A 121 11.32 11.26 -0.56
C ARG A 121 10.10 11.54 -1.43
N ARG A 122 9.54 10.51 -2.07
CA ARG A 122 8.37 10.63 -2.94
C ARG A 122 7.12 11.01 -2.16
N ASN A 123 6.90 10.41 -0.99
CA ASN A 123 5.75 10.72 -0.14
C ASN A 123 5.89 12.08 0.54
N LEU A 124 7.10 12.50 0.94
CA LEU A 124 7.34 13.84 1.47
C LEU A 124 7.06 14.91 0.41
N PHE A 125 7.55 14.72 -0.82
CA PHE A 125 7.23 15.62 -1.92
C PHE A 125 5.73 15.64 -2.22
N THR A 126 5.07 14.49 -2.14
CA THR A 126 3.62 14.38 -2.31
C THR A 126 2.86 15.13 -1.23
N LEU A 127 3.29 15.06 0.03
CA LEU A 127 2.72 15.79 1.16
C LEU A 127 2.85 17.30 0.96
N ILE A 128 4.05 17.78 0.62
CA ILE A 128 4.34 19.20 0.39
C ILE A 128 3.51 19.71 -0.80
N LYS A 129 3.55 19.01 -1.93
CA LYS A 129 2.75 19.35 -3.12
C LYS A 129 1.26 19.35 -2.80
N GLY A 130 0.81 18.33 -2.07
CA GLY A 130 -0.58 18.17 -1.65
C GLY A 130 -1.07 19.34 -0.81
N TYR A 131 -0.27 19.79 0.16
CA TYR A 131 -0.56 20.97 0.96
C TYR A 131 -0.82 22.22 0.11
N PHE A 132 0.09 22.57 -0.79
CA PHE A 132 -0.07 23.74 -1.66
C PHE A 132 -1.28 23.63 -2.60
N ILE A 133 -1.50 22.45 -3.18
CA ILE A 133 -2.64 22.23 -4.08
C ILE A 133 -3.97 22.32 -3.33
N MET A 134 -4.05 21.74 -2.13
CA MET A 134 -5.23 21.81 -1.29
C MET A 134 -5.52 23.25 -0.85
N ASP A 135 -4.50 24.02 -0.48
CA ASP A 135 -4.66 25.42 -0.12
C ASP A 135 -5.19 26.25 -1.29
N LEU A 136 -4.66 26.02 -2.50
CA LEU A 136 -5.14 26.63 -3.73
C LEU A 136 -6.61 26.29 -4.01
N PHE A 137 -6.99 25.01 -3.95
CA PHE A 137 -8.37 24.59 -4.20
C PHE A 137 -9.33 25.09 -3.13
N LYS A 138 -8.96 24.98 -1.85
CA LYS A 138 -9.74 25.52 -0.74
C LYS A 138 -9.97 27.01 -0.94
N THR A 139 -8.93 27.78 -1.23
CA THR A 139 -9.03 29.23 -1.46
C THR A 139 -9.94 29.52 -2.65
N THR A 140 -9.77 28.81 -3.76
CA THR A 140 -10.62 28.95 -4.94
C THR A 140 -12.10 28.67 -4.63
N MET A 141 -12.37 27.57 -3.91
CA MET A 141 -13.72 27.20 -3.46
C MET A 141 -14.30 28.23 -2.49
N MET A 142 -13.48 28.82 -1.62
CA MET A 142 -13.93 29.86 -0.69
C MET A 142 -14.39 31.14 -1.39
N HIS A 143 -13.94 31.41 -2.62
CA HIS A 143 -14.40 32.57 -3.38
C HIS A 143 -15.71 32.32 -4.16
N ASP A 144 -16.23 31.10 -4.19
CA ASP A 144 -17.51 30.77 -4.81
C ASP A 144 -18.59 30.50 -3.73
N PRO A 145 -19.65 31.34 -3.62
CA PRO A 145 -20.72 31.19 -2.62
C PRO A 145 -21.41 29.83 -2.64
N TYR A 146 -21.34 29.10 -3.76
CA TYR A 146 -21.87 27.74 -3.88
C TYR A 146 -21.27 26.80 -2.82
N PHE A 147 -19.97 26.88 -2.56
CA PHE A 147 -19.31 26.00 -1.58
C PHE A 147 -19.61 26.38 -0.13
N TRP A 148 -20.28 27.52 0.10
CA TRP A 148 -20.78 27.92 1.41
C TRP A 148 -22.23 27.47 1.65
N GLY A 149 -22.83 26.80 0.65
CA GLY A 149 -24.23 26.38 0.68
C GLY A 149 -25.21 27.34 0.01
N TYR A 150 -24.76 28.49 -0.50
CA TYR A 150 -25.61 29.44 -1.23
C TYR A 150 -25.78 29.05 -2.70
N THR A 151 -26.43 27.91 -2.96
CA THR A 151 -26.53 27.30 -4.30
C THR A 151 -27.34 28.13 -5.31
N ALA A 152 -28.25 28.98 -4.83
CA ALA A 152 -29.08 29.86 -5.67
C ALA A 152 -28.37 31.15 -6.10
N ARG A 153 -27.19 31.47 -5.55
CA ARG A 153 -26.45 32.69 -5.94
C ARG A 153 -25.82 32.53 -7.32
N PRO A 154 -25.72 33.63 -8.10
CA PRO A 154 -25.00 33.62 -9.35
C PRO A 154 -23.51 33.27 -9.13
N PRO A 155 -22.84 32.68 -10.13
CA PRO A 155 -21.40 32.43 -10.06
C PRO A 155 -20.63 33.76 -9.87
N PRO A 156 -19.43 33.72 -9.28
CA PRO A 156 -18.62 34.90 -9.08
C PRO A 156 -18.33 35.65 -10.39
N ALA A 157 -18.33 36.99 -10.34
CA ALA A 157 -18.17 37.84 -11.52
C ALA A 157 -16.83 37.67 -12.25
N TYR A 158 -15.80 37.16 -11.56
CA TYR A 158 -14.49 36.89 -12.14
C TYR A 158 -14.44 35.56 -12.92
N PHE A 159 -15.53 34.76 -12.92
CA PHE A 159 -15.55 33.52 -13.67
C PHE A 159 -15.48 33.81 -15.17
N PRO A 160 -14.64 33.09 -15.94
CA PRO A 160 -14.62 33.20 -17.39
C PRO A 160 -16.00 32.93 -17.99
N SER A 161 -16.39 33.69 -19.02
CA SER A 161 -17.71 33.57 -19.65
C SER A 161 -18.03 32.16 -20.16
N ILE A 162 -17.01 31.38 -20.52
CA ILE A 162 -17.18 29.97 -20.93
C ILE A 162 -17.74 29.09 -19.80
N LEU A 163 -17.39 29.37 -18.54
CA LEU A 163 -17.89 28.62 -17.39
C LEU A 163 -19.30 29.07 -16.98
N THR A 164 -19.66 30.32 -17.26
CA THR A 164 -20.97 30.89 -16.95
C THR A 164 -21.96 30.84 -18.12
N LEU A 165 -21.54 30.32 -19.29
CA LEU A 165 -22.35 30.23 -20.51
C LEU A 165 -23.63 29.40 -20.30
N SER A 166 -23.55 28.37 -19.45
CA SER A 166 -24.65 27.49 -19.10
C SER A 166 -24.55 27.06 -17.63
N PRO A 167 -25.69 26.94 -16.91
CA PRO A 167 -25.72 26.39 -15.56
C PRO A 167 -25.07 25.00 -15.47
N VAL A 168 -25.18 24.20 -16.53
CA VAL A 168 -24.58 22.85 -16.61
C VAL A 168 -23.06 22.95 -16.56
N THR A 169 -22.46 23.87 -17.32
CA THR A 169 -21.00 24.06 -17.34
C THR A 169 -20.49 24.54 -15.99
N THR A 170 -21.19 25.50 -15.35
CA THR A 170 -20.84 25.97 -14.01
C THR A 170 -20.91 24.83 -12.99
N HIS A 171 -21.96 24.01 -13.07
CA HIS A 171 -22.12 22.86 -12.18
C HIS A 171 -21.03 21.80 -12.42
N ALA A 172 -20.73 21.47 -13.67
CA ALA A 172 -19.67 20.53 -14.03
C ALA A 172 -18.30 21.00 -13.52
N TYR A 173 -17.99 22.30 -13.63
CA TYR A 173 -16.78 22.90 -13.06
C TYR A 173 -16.71 22.72 -11.54
N ARG A 174 -17.80 23.02 -10.82
CA ARG A 174 -17.87 22.87 -9.36
C ARG A 174 -17.70 21.41 -8.91
N LEU A 175 -18.31 20.47 -9.65
CA LEU A 175 -18.14 19.04 -9.41
C LEU A 175 -16.70 18.60 -9.67
N LEU A 176 -16.08 19.05 -10.76
CA LEU A 176 -14.68 18.76 -11.07
C LEU A 176 -13.76 19.30 -9.97
N LEU A 177 -13.97 20.53 -9.52
CA LEU A 177 -13.21 21.16 -8.45
C LEU A 177 -13.32 20.37 -7.14
N SER A 178 -14.55 19.94 -6.80
CA SER A 178 -14.82 19.09 -5.62
C SER A 178 -14.11 17.75 -5.73
N MET A 179 -14.20 17.08 -6.89
CA MET A 179 -13.55 15.80 -7.15
C MET A 179 -12.03 15.91 -7.04
N LEU A 180 -11.43 16.96 -7.61
CA LEU A 180 -10.00 17.21 -7.51
C LEU A 180 -9.59 17.48 -6.06
N MET A 181 -10.36 18.27 -5.31
CA MET A 181 -10.08 18.53 -3.90
C MET A 181 -10.08 17.22 -3.08
N VAL A 182 -11.10 16.37 -3.24
CA VAL A 182 -11.16 15.05 -2.59
C VAL A 182 -9.97 14.17 -3.00
N LYS A 183 -9.65 14.13 -4.30
CA LYS A 183 -8.51 13.37 -4.82
C LYS A 183 -7.19 13.78 -4.15
N TYR A 184 -6.91 15.07 -4.05
CA TYR A 184 -5.68 15.58 -3.46
C TYR A 184 -5.68 15.46 -1.93
N ALA A 185 -6.84 15.61 -1.27
CA ALA A 185 -6.97 15.33 0.15
C ALA A 185 -6.62 13.87 0.48
N LEU A 186 -7.19 12.92 -0.26
CA LEU A 186 -6.89 11.49 -0.13
C LEU A 186 -5.42 11.18 -0.42
N GLN A 187 -4.86 11.74 -1.49
CA GLN A 187 -3.45 11.54 -1.81
C GLN A 187 -2.53 12.07 -0.70
N THR A 188 -2.87 13.22 -0.12
CA THR A 188 -2.09 13.85 0.94
C THR A 188 -2.17 13.05 2.24
N ILE A 189 -3.38 12.67 2.68
CA ILE A 189 -3.55 11.90 3.91
C ILE A 189 -2.91 10.51 3.79
N PHE A 190 -3.01 9.83 2.64
CA PHE A 190 -2.36 8.53 2.46
C PHE A 190 -0.85 8.60 2.36
N SER A 191 -0.27 9.74 1.99
CA SER A 191 1.19 9.94 2.02
C SER A 191 1.76 10.00 3.44
N LEU A 192 0.92 10.30 4.45
CA LEU A 192 1.34 10.31 5.85
C LEU A 192 1.65 8.90 6.36
N GLY A 193 0.92 7.88 5.90
CA GLY A 193 1.13 6.48 6.30
C GLY A 193 2.58 6.01 6.15
N PRO A 194 3.16 5.97 4.94
CA PRO A 194 4.55 5.55 4.75
C PRO A 194 5.56 6.47 5.45
N LEU A 195 5.30 7.77 5.56
CA LEU A 195 6.17 8.70 6.30
C LEU A 195 6.21 8.36 7.80
N PHE A 196 5.07 7.97 8.37
CA PHE A 196 4.96 7.61 9.77
C PHE A 196 5.48 6.19 10.04
N PHE A 197 4.94 5.19 9.35
CA PHE A 197 5.26 3.78 9.61
C PHE A 197 6.65 3.39 9.09
N SER A 198 6.97 3.70 7.83
CA SER A 198 8.30 3.40 7.28
C SER A 198 9.34 4.42 7.72
N GLY A 199 8.99 5.69 7.86
CA GLY A 199 9.92 6.76 8.26
C GLY A 199 10.20 6.79 9.76
N LEU A 200 9.20 7.10 10.57
CA LEU A 200 9.38 7.34 12.01
C LEU A 200 9.52 6.06 12.83
N LEU A 201 8.64 5.08 12.62
CA LEU A 201 8.62 3.84 13.40
C LEU A 201 9.68 2.83 12.92
N SER A 202 10.02 2.82 11.62
CA SER A 202 11.08 2.00 11.00
C SER A 202 10.86 0.48 11.10
N THR A 203 11.66 -0.27 10.33
CA THR A 203 11.64 -1.74 10.29
C THR A 203 12.08 -2.41 11.59
N SER A 204 12.86 -1.72 12.41
CA SER A 204 13.25 -2.21 13.74
C SER A 204 12.09 -2.30 14.74
N LEU A 205 11.00 -1.54 14.52
CA LEU A 205 9.85 -1.54 15.41
C LEU A 205 8.67 -2.34 14.84
N LEU A 206 8.45 -2.21 13.53
CA LEU A 206 7.27 -2.77 12.86
C LEU A 206 7.59 -3.96 11.95
N GLY A 207 8.87 -4.36 11.87
CA GLY A 207 9.33 -5.44 11.00
C GLY A 207 8.86 -5.23 9.56
N ALA A 208 8.23 -6.28 9.03
CA ALA A 208 7.67 -6.32 7.68
C ALA A 208 6.78 -5.11 7.34
N ARG A 209 6.04 -4.56 8.29
CA ARG A 209 5.05 -3.49 8.02
C ARG A 209 5.67 -2.15 7.71
N ALA A 210 6.94 -1.93 8.03
CA ALA A 210 7.67 -0.72 7.66
C ALA A 210 8.45 -0.87 6.34
N GLU A 211 8.38 -2.03 5.69
CA GLU A 211 9.10 -2.28 4.45
C GLU A 211 8.58 -1.43 3.29
N PRO A 212 9.45 -0.97 2.36
CA PRO A 212 9.04 -0.06 1.30
C PRO A 212 7.98 -0.64 0.36
N TRP A 213 8.05 -1.95 0.13
CA TRP A 213 7.12 -2.65 -0.75
C TRP A 213 5.70 -2.79 -0.18
N MET A 214 5.50 -2.52 1.10
CA MET A 214 4.18 -2.49 1.74
C MET A 214 3.36 -1.25 1.37
N TYR A 215 3.98 -0.23 0.78
CA TYR A 215 3.36 1.07 0.50
C TYR A 215 3.40 1.40 -1.00
N PRO A 216 2.69 0.66 -1.86
CA PRO A 216 2.60 1.02 -3.28
C PRO A 216 1.87 2.35 -3.45
N GLU A 217 2.06 2.98 -4.61
CA GLU A 217 1.45 4.26 -4.93
C GLU A 217 -0.07 4.27 -4.72
N THR A 218 -0.60 5.42 -4.29
CA THR A 218 -2.03 5.55 -4.00
C THR A 218 -2.88 5.29 -5.25
N TRP A 219 -2.41 5.69 -6.42
CA TRP A 219 -3.13 5.59 -7.66
C TRP A 219 -2.33 4.73 -8.64
N ALA A 220 -3.00 3.94 -9.48
CA ALA A 220 -2.35 3.25 -10.59
C ALA A 220 -1.94 4.24 -11.69
N SER A 221 -1.25 3.76 -12.74
CA SER A 221 -1.01 4.61 -13.92
C SER A 221 -2.33 5.12 -14.49
N TYR A 222 -2.33 6.40 -14.89
CA TYR A 222 -3.49 7.00 -15.54
C TYR A 222 -3.73 6.44 -16.95
N ASP A 223 -2.74 5.76 -17.55
CA ASP A 223 -2.86 5.12 -18.86
C ASP A 223 -4.03 4.13 -18.90
N VAL A 224 -4.32 3.48 -17.77
CA VAL A 224 -5.46 2.54 -17.68
C VAL A 224 -6.80 3.23 -17.91
N VAL A 225 -6.92 4.51 -17.57
CA VAL A 225 -8.10 5.32 -17.86
C VAL A 225 -8.19 5.61 -19.36
N LEU A 226 -7.06 5.88 -20.02
CA LEU A 226 -7.02 6.14 -21.46
C LEU A 226 -7.35 4.87 -22.26
N GLU A 227 -6.88 3.71 -21.80
CA GLU A 227 -7.10 2.42 -22.46
C GLU A 227 -8.49 1.83 -22.21
N LYS A 228 -9.01 1.92 -20.97
CA LYS A 228 -10.23 1.24 -20.53
C LYS A 228 -11.39 2.19 -20.20
N GLY A 229 -11.20 3.49 -20.42
CA GLY A 229 -12.19 4.53 -20.15
C GLY A 229 -12.69 4.51 -18.70
N LEU A 230 -14.01 4.59 -18.55
CA LEU A 230 -14.68 4.67 -17.26
C LEU A 230 -14.49 3.40 -16.41
N ALA A 231 -14.33 2.23 -17.04
CA ALA A 231 -14.02 0.98 -16.35
C ALA A 231 -12.61 1.04 -15.73
N GLY A 232 -11.64 1.63 -16.44
CA GLY A 232 -10.30 1.89 -15.90
C GLY A 232 -10.31 2.92 -14.78
N TRP A 233 -11.08 4.00 -14.94
CA TRP A 233 -11.26 5.02 -13.92
C TRP A 233 -11.75 4.43 -12.59
N TRP A 234 -12.89 3.73 -12.59
CA TRP A 234 -13.47 3.20 -11.34
C TRP A 234 -12.80 1.91 -10.87
N GLY A 235 -12.40 1.03 -11.78
CA GLY A 235 -11.91 -0.31 -11.45
C GLY A 235 -10.43 -0.37 -11.14
N ASN A 236 -9.62 0.51 -11.75
CA ASN A 236 -8.17 0.46 -11.70
C ASN A 236 -7.54 1.67 -11.02
N TRP A 237 -8.07 2.87 -11.22
CA TRP A 237 -7.46 4.10 -10.75
C TRP A 237 -8.06 4.59 -9.43
N TRP A 238 -9.37 4.91 -9.39
CA TRP A 238 -10.00 5.61 -8.27
C TRP A 238 -10.28 4.72 -7.03
N HIS A 239 -10.91 3.56 -7.17
CA HIS A 239 -11.40 2.79 -6.01
C HIS A 239 -10.37 1.87 -5.32
N GLN A 240 -9.10 1.85 -5.73
CA GLN A 240 -8.18 0.80 -5.23
C GLN A 240 -8.04 0.74 -3.72
N THR A 241 -8.00 1.90 -3.05
CA THR A 241 -7.85 1.94 -1.58
C THR A 241 -9.08 1.44 -0.85
N PHE A 242 -10.27 1.72 -1.38
CA PHE A 242 -11.54 1.47 -0.69
C PHE A 242 -12.31 0.26 -1.25
N ARG A 243 -11.71 -0.43 -2.23
CA ARG A 243 -12.35 -1.53 -2.94
C ARG A 243 -12.83 -2.62 -1.98
N PHE A 244 -12.01 -2.99 -0.99
CA PHE A 244 -12.40 -3.97 0.02
C PHE A 244 -13.62 -3.50 0.81
N ALA A 245 -13.58 -2.28 1.38
CA ALA A 245 -14.70 -1.70 2.13
C ALA A 245 -16.01 -1.63 1.33
N PHE A 246 -15.94 -1.43 0.01
CA PHE A 246 -17.12 -1.38 -0.86
C PHE A 246 -17.56 -2.74 -1.42
N GLN A 247 -16.65 -3.71 -1.58
CA GLN A 247 -16.99 -5.02 -2.14
C GLN A 247 -17.50 -5.99 -1.06
N GLU A 248 -17.00 -5.94 0.16
CA GLU A 248 -17.35 -6.90 1.22
C GLU A 248 -18.85 -6.91 1.61
N PRO A 249 -19.56 -5.76 1.72
CA PRO A 249 -21.00 -5.77 2.03
C PRO A 249 -21.85 -6.40 0.92
N SER A 250 -21.33 -6.46 -0.30
CA SER A 250 -22.02 -7.01 -1.48
C SER A 250 -21.79 -8.51 -1.67
N GLN A 251 -20.80 -9.08 -0.98
CA GLN A 251 -20.53 -10.51 -0.99
C GLN A 251 -21.41 -11.15 0.08
N GLN A 252 -22.47 -11.83 -0.34
CA GLN A 252 -23.30 -12.66 0.53
C GLN A 252 -22.43 -13.84 1.00
N LYS A 253 -21.61 -13.64 2.04
CA LYS A 253 -20.84 -14.72 2.66
C LYS A 253 -21.82 -15.61 3.39
N GLN A 254 -22.17 -16.74 2.77
CA GLN A 254 -22.87 -17.82 3.44
C GLN A 254 -21.98 -18.29 4.61
N CYS A 255 -22.47 -18.10 5.84
CA CYS A 255 -21.87 -18.73 7.01
C CYS A 255 -22.22 -20.22 6.95
N GLY A 256 -21.26 -21.06 6.58
CA GLY A 256 -21.31 -22.48 6.89
C GLY A 256 -21.00 -22.65 8.36
N PHE A 257 -21.98 -23.15 9.13
CA PHE A 257 -21.72 -23.81 10.40
C PHE A 257 -21.10 -25.19 10.13
#